data_AF-E1R8F6-F1
#
_entry.id   AF-E1R8F6-F1
#
_cell.length_a   1.000
_cell.length_b   1.000
_cell.length_c   1.000
_cell.angle_alpha   90.00
_cell.angle_beta   90.00
_cell.angle_gamma   90.00
#
_symmetry.space_group_name_H-M   'P 1'
#
loop_
_entity.id
_entity.type
_entity.pdbx_description
1 polymer ?
#
loop_
_entity_poly.entity_id
_entity_poly.type
_entity_poly.pdbx_seq_one_letter_code
_entity_poly.pdbx_strand_id
1 'polypeptide(L)'
;MKNHRNNNSFRFVAAGIDSGIRMRLKEATIIDSRFRLKEIDHFTIPLEYDGPVILFSTFGVLSSPMLNEIMERGFPLIVSGPASSLLRAFELGVADYLREPWSVEELLARCGRIASRFPIPVSDGLLTITSEGITGPGGSVDLSAAEGKLLRLLCSVPGRLVGRMELALRVGLENRSRALDVHICHLRKKLVQAVPAWANAHRGPIICERAKGYRFIPS
;
A
#
# COMPACT_ATOMS: atom_id res chain seq x y z
N MET A 1 -23.87 19.41 11.33
CA MET A 1 -23.91 18.66 10.05
C MET A 1 -22.55 18.04 9.82
N LYS A 2 -22.44 16.72 10.01
CA LYS A 2 -21.18 15.96 9.90
C LYS A 2 -20.84 15.78 8.41
N ASN A 3 -19.79 16.44 7.94
CA ASN A 3 -19.17 16.15 6.64
C ASN A 3 -18.24 14.95 6.81
N HIS A 4 -18.78 13.73 6.73
CA HIS A 4 -17.96 12.53 6.55
C HIS A 4 -17.54 12.47 5.08
N ARG A 5 -16.48 13.21 4.74
CA ARG A 5 -15.74 12.95 3.50
C ARG A 5 -15.01 11.63 3.68
N ASN A 6 -15.66 10.54 3.27
CA ASN A 6 -15.05 9.23 3.04
C ASN A 6 -13.77 9.41 2.22
N ASN A 7 -12.62 9.38 2.89
CA ASN A 7 -11.31 9.54 2.26
C ASN A 7 -10.40 8.36 2.61
N ASN A 8 -10.99 7.14 2.67
CA ASN A 8 -10.29 5.85 2.77
C ASN A 8 -9.55 5.50 1.45
N SER A 9 -8.85 6.46 0.86
CA SER A 9 -7.76 6.12 -0.05
C SER A 9 -6.62 5.59 0.81
N PHE A 10 -6.29 4.31 0.66
CA PHE A 10 -5.06 3.78 1.20
C PHE A 10 -3.91 4.68 0.74
N ARG A 11 -3.02 5.02 1.64
CA ARG A 11 -1.87 5.87 1.36
C ARG A 11 -0.68 5.10 1.92
N PHE A 12 0.48 5.25 1.29
CA PHE A 12 1.75 5.16 2.00
C PHE A 12 2.36 6.56 2.01
N VAL A 13 3.37 6.83 2.83
CA VAL A 13 4.10 8.12 2.80
C VAL A 13 5.57 7.80 2.67
N ALA A 14 6.21 8.36 1.64
CA ALA A 14 7.65 8.31 1.43
C ALA A 14 8.32 9.65 1.73
N ALA A 15 8.52 9.95 3.01
CA ALA A 15 9.21 11.18 3.38
C ALA A 15 10.70 11.08 3.00
N GLY A 16 11.16 11.99 2.15
CA GLY A 16 12.56 12.24 1.82
C GLY A 16 13.28 12.86 3.02
N ILE A 17 14.46 12.35 3.37
CA ILE A 17 15.34 12.98 4.36
C ILE A 17 16.66 13.24 3.67
N ASP A 18 17.01 14.50 3.44
CA ASP A 18 18.31 14.87 2.87
C ASP A 18 19.25 15.46 3.93
N SER A 19 20.54 15.22 3.73
CA SER A 19 21.62 15.41 4.71
C SER A 19 22.33 16.77 4.62
N GLY A 20 21.69 17.76 4.00
CA GLY A 20 22.13 19.15 4.03
C GLY A 20 20.94 20.04 4.34
N ILE A 21 21.09 20.91 5.34
CA ILE A 21 20.11 21.88 5.87
C ILE A 21 19.45 21.41 7.17
N ARG A 22 19.65 22.22 8.21
CA ARG A 22 19.00 22.16 9.53
C ARG A 22 17.56 21.64 9.43
N MET A 23 17.23 20.68 10.29
CA MET A 23 15.88 20.18 10.56
C MET A 23 14.84 21.29 10.41
N ARG A 24 14.17 21.26 9.27
CA ARG A 24 12.81 21.75 9.15
C ARG A 24 12.09 20.59 8.49
N LEU A 25 11.13 20.02 9.22
CA LEU A 25 10.07 19.13 8.73
C LEU A 25 9.24 19.89 7.69
N LYS A 26 9.87 20.36 6.60
CA LYS A 26 9.30 21.29 5.64
C LYS A 26 9.20 20.70 4.25
N GLU A 27 9.86 19.62 3.90
CA GLU A 27 9.72 19.09 2.53
C GLU A 27 9.65 17.57 2.63
N ALA A 28 8.43 17.03 2.61
CA ALA A 28 8.19 15.60 2.49
C ALA A 28 7.41 15.34 1.19
N THR A 29 7.85 14.37 0.41
CA THR A 29 7.13 13.95 -0.79
C THR A 29 6.18 12.81 -0.45
N ILE A 30 4.88 13.07 -0.38
CA ILE A 30 3.93 11.97 -0.16
C ILE A 30 3.73 11.21 -1.46
N ILE A 31 3.80 9.88 -1.40
CA ILE A 31 3.48 8.98 -2.49
C ILE A 31 2.17 8.26 -2.16
N ASP A 32 1.08 8.65 -2.80
CA ASP A 32 -0.23 8.04 -2.53
C ASP A 32 -0.35 6.60 -3.10
N SER A 33 -1.46 5.89 -2.83
CA SER A 33 -1.71 4.55 -3.39
C SER A 33 -1.79 4.48 -4.92
N ARG A 34 -1.83 5.63 -5.59
CA ARG A 34 -1.78 5.75 -7.05
C ARG A 34 -0.39 6.13 -7.53
N PHE A 35 0.62 6.05 -6.66
CA PHE A 35 2.01 6.38 -6.93
C PHE A 35 2.21 7.83 -7.40
N ARG A 36 1.33 8.74 -6.99
CA ARG A 36 1.47 10.16 -7.31
C ARG A 36 2.34 10.85 -6.28
N LEU A 37 3.34 11.58 -6.77
CA LEU A 37 4.19 12.46 -5.97
C LEU A 37 3.40 13.72 -5.61
N LYS A 38 3.43 14.10 -4.34
CA LYS A 38 2.96 15.40 -3.87
C LYS A 38 4.03 16.01 -2.97
N GLU A 39 4.62 17.10 -3.43
CA GLU A 39 5.47 17.96 -2.59
C GLU A 39 4.62 18.60 -1.50
N ILE A 40 5.09 18.57 -0.24
CA ILE A 40 4.40 19.18 0.89
C ILE A 40 5.40 19.95 1.75
N ASP A 41 5.07 21.22 1.96
CA ASP A 41 5.87 22.23 2.68
C ASP A 41 5.99 22.00 4.20
N HIS A 42 5.28 21.03 4.80
CA HIS A 42 5.40 20.66 6.22
C HIS A 42 5.00 19.19 6.48
N PHE A 43 5.84 18.41 7.17
CA PHE A 43 5.54 17.04 7.60
C PHE A 43 5.00 17.01 9.03
N THR A 44 3.68 16.96 9.16
CA THR A 44 3.02 16.38 10.32
C THR A 44 2.35 15.12 9.80
N ILE A 45 2.78 13.92 10.24
CA ILE A 45 1.97 12.72 10.02
C ILE A 45 0.61 13.04 10.62
N PRO A 46 -0.48 13.13 9.83
CA PRO A 46 -1.78 13.36 10.41
C PRO A 46 -2.01 12.24 11.42
N LEU A 47 -2.36 12.58 12.66
CA LEU A 47 -2.74 11.60 13.69
C LEU A 47 -3.88 10.66 13.23
N GLU A 48 -4.54 11.00 12.12
CA GLU A 48 -5.60 10.24 11.43
C GLU A 48 -5.07 9.48 10.19
N TYR A 49 -3.89 8.88 10.25
CA TYR A 49 -3.33 8.09 9.15
C TYR A 49 -3.25 6.60 9.47
N ASP A 50 -4.15 5.82 8.88
CA ASP A 50 -4.28 4.37 9.14
C ASP A 50 -3.52 3.48 8.12
N GLY A 51 -2.60 4.06 7.33
CA GLY A 51 -1.84 3.37 6.28
C GLY A 51 -0.37 3.07 6.66
N PRO A 52 0.35 2.24 5.89
CA PRO A 52 1.77 1.99 6.09
C PRO A 52 2.64 3.20 5.71
N VAL A 53 3.45 3.71 6.63
CA VAL A 53 4.44 4.78 6.36
C VAL A 53 5.80 4.14 6.03
N ILE A 54 6.45 4.55 4.94
CA ILE A 54 7.75 4.00 4.47
C ILE A 54 8.68 5.17 4.18
N LEU A 55 9.71 5.39 4.98
CA LEU A 55 10.62 6.52 4.79
C LEU A 55 11.61 6.27 3.63
N PHE A 56 12.04 7.33 2.96
CA PHE A 56 13.05 7.29 1.91
C PHE A 56 14.14 8.35 2.15
N SER A 57 15.41 8.02 1.97
CA SER A 57 16.50 8.96 2.25
C SER A 57 17.77 8.66 1.45
N THR A 58 18.72 9.58 1.46
CA THR A 58 20.08 9.39 0.94
C THR A 58 20.98 8.74 2.01
N PHE A 59 22.09 8.11 1.59
CA PHE A 59 22.98 7.36 2.48
C PHE A 59 23.57 8.20 3.63
N GLY A 60 23.55 9.53 3.53
CA GLY A 60 23.96 10.42 4.62
C GLY A 60 23.19 10.17 5.93
N VAL A 61 21.94 9.69 5.84
CA VAL A 61 21.14 9.33 7.03
C VAL A 61 21.75 8.21 7.85
N LEU A 62 22.53 7.32 7.23
CA LEU A 62 23.13 6.15 7.90
C LEU A 62 24.15 6.53 8.98
N SER A 63 24.65 7.77 8.95
CA SER A 63 25.55 8.31 9.97
C SER A 63 24.87 9.38 10.84
N SER A 64 23.57 9.59 10.66
CA SER A 64 22.80 10.59 11.42
C SER A 64 22.24 9.99 12.71
N PRO A 65 22.14 10.78 13.80
CA PRO A 65 21.50 10.33 15.04
C PRO A 65 20.01 10.00 14.87
N MET A 66 19.39 10.53 13.81
CA MET A 66 17.99 10.30 13.48
C MET A 66 17.71 8.87 13.01
N LEU A 67 18.73 8.13 12.52
CA LEU A 67 18.55 6.73 12.16
C LEU A 67 18.01 5.91 13.33
N ASN A 68 18.57 6.12 14.53
CA ASN A 68 18.12 5.41 15.73
C ASN A 68 16.65 5.73 16.04
N GLU A 69 16.24 6.99 15.95
CA GLU A 69 14.84 7.38 16.19
C GLU A 69 13.89 6.74 15.16
N ILE A 70 14.28 6.68 13.88
CA ILE A 70 13.49 6.03 12.82
C ILE A 70 13.35 4.53 13.10
N MET A 71 14.47 3.89 13.45
CA MET A 71 14.53 2.46 13.72
C MET A 71 13.71 2.10 14.98
N GLU A 72 13.81 2.89 16.05
CA GLU A 72 13.02 2.74 17.28
C GLU A 72 11.51 2.85 17.02
N ARG A 73 11.10 3.76 16.13
CA ARG A 73 9.69 3.91 15.73
C ARG A 73 9.20 2.79 14.81
N GLY A 74 10.09 1.94 14.28
CA GLY A 74 9.75 0.79 13.46
C GLY A 74 9.23 1.12 12.06
N PHE A 75 9.43 2.35 11.57
CA PHE A 75 9.07 2.70 10.20
C PHE A 75 10.10 2.11 9.23
N PRO A 76 9.68 1.34 8.20
CA PRO A 76 10.58 0.89 7.15
C PRO A 76 11.29 2.07 6.50
N LEU A 77 12.61 1.97 6.37
CA LEU A 77 13.44 2.97 5.71
C LEU A 77 14.07 2.38 4.45
N ILE A 78 13.88 3.05 3.31
CA ILE A 78 14.63 2.80 2.08
C ILE A 78 15.74 3.85 2.00
N VAL A 79 16.99 3.43 1.80
CA VAL A 79 18.13 4.34 1.66
C VAL A 79 18.71 4.24 0.25
N SER A 80 19.05 5.37 -0.36
CA SER A 80 19.74 5.43 -1.65
C SER A 80 21.20 5.84 -1.51
N GLY A 81 22.08 5.32 -2.38
CA GLY A 81 23.46 5.77 -2.44
C GLY A 81 24.42 4.84 -3.18
N PRO A 82 25.74 4.98 -2.95
CA PRO A 82 26.75 4.22 -3.67
C PRO A 82 26.79 2.75 -3.26
N ALA A 83 27.24 1.89 -4.18
CA ALA A 83 27.33 0.45 -3.95
C ALA A 83 28.13 0.05 -2.70
N SER A 84 29.14 0.85 -2.33
CA SER A 84 29.99 0.63 -1.16
C SER A 84 29.26 0.73 0.18
N SER A 85 28.12 1.41 0.22
CA SER A 85 27.36 1.64 1.46
C SER A 85 26.24 0.62 1.69
N LEU A 86 25.98 -0.25 0.72
CA LEU A 86 24.88 -1.22 0.75
C LEU A 86 24.95 -2.15 1.97
N LEU A 87 26.13 -2.73 2.23
CA LEU A 87 26.31 -3.70 3.32
C LEU A 87 26.01 -3.04 4.67
N ARG A 88 26.65 -1.89 4.92
CA ARG A 88 26.45 -1.10 6.14
C ARG A 88 24.99 -0.68 6.33
N ALA A 89 24.29 -0.33 5.26
CA ALA A 89 22.88 0.02 5.35
C ALA A 89 22.05 -1.16 5.88
N PHE A 90 22.24 -2.37 5.34
CA PHE A 90 21.52 -3.56 5.81
C PHE A 90 21.91 -3.96 7.24
N GLU A 91 23.19 -3.83 7.63
CA GLU A 91 23.63 -4.04 9.02
C GLU A 91 22.93 -3.12 10.02
N LEU A 92 22.59 -1.91 9.58
CA LEU A 92 21.85 -0.92 10.37
C LEU A 92 20.32 -1.14 10.35
N GLY A 93 19.84 -2.21 9.70
CA GLY A 93 18.43 -2.61 9.73
C GLY A 93 17.51 -1.84 8.78
N VAL A 94 18.06 -1.14 7.78
CA VAL A 94 17.21 -0.51 6.75
C VAL A 94 16.35 -1.56 6.04
N ALA A 95 15.15 -1.18 5.64
CA ALA A 95 14.21 -2.08 4.99
C ALA A 95 14.58 -2.40 3.53
N ASP A 96 15.24 -1.48 2.84
CA ASP A 96 15.77 -1.67 1.48
C ASP A 96 16.88 -0.66 1.16
N TYR A 97 17.68 -0.96 0.13
CA TYR A 97 18.74 -0.08 -0.37
C TYR A 97 18.67 0.10 -1.89
N LEU A 98 18.61 1.34 -2.35
CA LEU A 98 18.62 1.73 -3.77
C LEU A 98 20.03 2.15 -4.19
N ARG A 99 20.65 1.36 -5.07
CA ARG A 99 21.96 1.72 -5.63
C ARG A 99 21.78 2.82 -6.67
N GLU A 100 22.61 3.84 -6.62
CA GLU A 100 22.64 4.89 -7.64
C GLU A 100 23.36 4.43 -8.92
N PRO A 101 22.86 4.84 -10.12
CA PRO A 101 21.63 5.60 -10.35
C PRO A 101 20.38 4.71 -10.30
N TRP A 102 19.28 5.24 -9.77
CA TRP A 102 17.97 4.58 -9.69
C TRP A 102 16.88 5.45 -10.33
N SER A 103 15.74 4.86 -10.68
CA SER A 103 14.59 5.60 -11.24
C SER A 103 13.45 5.71 -10.23
N VAL A 104 12.57 6.70 -10.41
CA VAL A 104 11.36 6.87 -9.57
C VAL A 104 10.51 5.59 -9.62
N GLU A 105 10.37 4.95 -10.77
CA GLU A 105 9.64 3.69 -10.92
C GLU A 105 10.23 2.57 -10.05
N GLU A 106 11.56 2.50 -9.91
CA GLU A 106 12.21 1.54 -9.03
C GLU A 106 11.87 1.82 -7.56
N LEU A 107 11.99 3.08 -7.11
CA LEU A 107 11.61 3.47 -5.75
C LEU A 107 10.14 3.11 -5.45
N LEU A 108 9.23 3.42 -6.38
CA LEU A 108 7.81 3.10 -6.25
C LEU A 108 7.57 1.59 -6.15
N ALA A 109 8.28 0.77 -6.93
CA ALA A 109 8.19 -0.68 -6.86
C ALA A 109 8.67 -1.22 -5.51
N ARG A 110 9.74 -0.65 -4.95
CA ARG A 110 10.32 -1.03 -3.64
C ARG A 110 9.38 -0.63 -2.50
N CYS A 111 8.85 0.58 -2.53
CA CYS A 111 7.79 1.03 -1.61
C CYS A 111 6.57 0.10 -1.67
N GLY A 112 6.11 -0.25 -2.88
CA GLY A 112 4.97 -1.17 -3.05
C GLY A 112 5.21 -2.55 -2.44
N ARG A 113 6.42 -3.10 -2.60
CA ARG A 113 6.85 -4.38 -2.01
C ARG A 113 6.89 -4.35 -0.48
N ILE A 114 7.32 -3.23 0.10
CA ILE A 114 7.34 -3.06 1.55
C ILE A 114 5.91 -2.87 2.07
N ALA A 115 5.13 -1.98 1.43
CA ALA A 115 3.76 -1.68 1.81
C ALA A 115 2.86 -2.94 1.80
N SER A 116 3.10 -3.90 0.90
CA SER A 116 2.32 -5.14 0.86
C SER A 116 2.50 -6.03 2.09
N ARG A 117 3.57 -5.85 2.87
CA ARG A 117 3.81 -6.60 4.12
C ARG A 117 2.98 -6.08 5.28
N PHE A 118 2.53 -4.83 5.21
CA PHE A 118 1.74 -4.24 6.27
C PHE A 118 0.30 -4.74 6.20
N PRO A 119 -0.28 -5.11 7.37
CA PRO A 119 -1.71 -5.31 7.48
C PRO A 119 -2.45 -4.04 7.08
N ILE A 120 -3.47 -4.20 6.24
CA ILE A 120 -4.29 -3.10 5.76
C ILE A 120 -5.70 -3.28 6.29
N PRO A 121 -6.16 -2.47 7.25
CA PRO A 121 -7.55 -2.51 7.70
C PRO A 121 -8.47 -1.96 6.61
N VAL A 122 -9.62 -2.62 6.42
CA VAL A 122 -10.63 -2.31 5.40
C VAL A 122 -12.01 -2.38 6.05
N SER A 123 -12.94 -1.55 5.58
CA SER A 123 -14.32 -1.49 6.11
C SER A 123 -14.31 -1.27 7.62
N ASP A 124 -13.68 -0.18 8.06
CA ASP A 124 -13.56 0.21 9.47
C ASP A 124 -12.96 -0.89 10.38
N GLY A 125 -12.01 -1.65 9.82
CA GLY A 125 -11.29 -2.71 10.53
C GLY A 125 -11.99 -4.07 10.53
N LEU A 126 -13.17 -4.20 9.89
CA LEU A 126 -13.88 -5.48 9.77
C LEU A 126 -13.09 -6.54 9.00
N LEU A 127 -12.23 -6.11 8.07
CA LEU A 127 -11.34 -6.98 7.31
C LEU A 127 -9.93 -6.41 7.35
N THR A 128 -8.94 -7.25 7.59
CA THR A 128 -7.52 -6.89 7.48
C THR A 128 -6.90 -7.67 6.34
N ILE A 129 -6.26 -6.99 5.38
CA ILE A 129 -5.49 -7.63 4.30
C ILE A 129 -4.04 -7.77 4.75
N THR A 130 -3.51 -8.99 4.76
CA THR A 130 -2.13 -9.31 5.15
C THR A 130 -1.31 -9.76 3.93
N SER A 131 -0.02 -10.02 4.11
CA SER A 131 0.82 -10.57 3.03
C SER A 131 0.34 -11.94 2.55
N GLU A 132 -0.17 -12.75 3.48
CA GLU A 132 -0.60 -14.14 3.22
C GLU A 132 -2.08 -14.25 2.82
N GLY A 133 -2.91 -13.24 3.13
CA GLY A 133 -4.32 -13.30 2.81
C GLY A 133 -5.17 -12.21 3.44
N ILE A 134 -6.27 -12.62 4.05
CA ILE A 134 -7.22 -11.75 4.72
C ILE A 134 -7.63 -12.33 6.08
N THR A 135 -7.89 -11.46 7.04
CA THR A 135 -8.39 -11.84 8.37
C THR A 135 -9.63 -11.01 8.68
N GLY A 136 -10.68 -11.67 9.13
CA GLY A 136 -11.91 -11.04 9.62
C GLY A 136 -12.56 -11.86 10.74
N PRO A 137 -13.82 -11.57 11.12
CA PRO A 137 -14.52 -12.29 12.18
C PRO A 137 -14.68 -13.80 11.95
N GLY A 138 -14.68 -14.23 10.68
CA GLY A 138 -14.71 -15.65 10.30
C GLY A 138 -13.34 -16.34 10.33
N GLY A 139 -12.28 -15.62 10.70
CA GLY A 139 -10.91 -16.12 10.77
C GLY A 139 -10.03 -15.66 9.61
N SER A 140 -8.87 -16.30 9.49
CA SER A 140 -7.89 -16.03 8.42
C SER A 140 -8.14 -16.92 7.20
N VAL A 141 -8.02 -16.32 6.01
CA VAL A 141 -8.21 -16.99 4.72
C VAL A 141 -7.08 -16.59 3.78
N ASP A 142 -6.36 -17.58 3.27
CA ASP A 142 -5.22 -17.35 2.37
C ASP A 142 -5.66 -16.84 1.01
N LEU A 143 -4.94 -15.86 0.47
CA LEU A 143 -5.14 -15.38 -0.89
C LEU A 143 -3.98 -15.80 -1.78
N SER A 144 -4.28 -16.17 -3.02
CA SER A 144 -3.24 -16.23 -4.05
C SER A 144 -2.69 -14.83 -4.33
N ALA A 145 -1.48 -14.75 -4.89
CA ALA A 145 -0.86 -13.47 -5.23
C ALA A 145 -1.76 -12.59 -6.12
N ALA A 146 -2.45 -13.17 -7.09
CA ALA A 146 -3.38 -12.45 -7.97
C ALA A 146 -4.61 -11.92 -7.21
N GLU A 147 -5.20 -12.73 -6.32
CA GLU A 147 -6.35 -12.35 -5.50
C GLU A 147 -5.99 -11.23 -4.52
N GLY A 148 -4.87 -11.35 -3.82
CA GLY A 148 -4.37 -10.32 -2.90
C GLY A 148 -4.09 -9.01 -3.63
N LYS A 149 -3.49 -9.07 -4.82
CA LYS A 149 -3.23 -7.88 -5.65
C LYS A 149 -4.54 -7.23 -6.12
N LEU A 150 -5.51 -8.02 -6.60
CA LEU A 150 -6.82 -7.51 -6.99
C LEU A 150 -7.53 -6.81 -5.83
N LEU A 151 -7.57 -7.46 -4.67
CA LEU A 151 -8.24 -6.91 -3.50
C LEU A 151 -7.60 -5.58 -3.07
N ARG A 152 -6.27 -5.53 -2.93
CA ARG A 152 -5.54 -4.30 -2.58
C ARG A 152 -5.79 -3.18 -3.59
N LEU A 153 -5.82 -3.49 -4.89
CA LEU A 153 -6.11 -2.50 -5.93
C LEU A 153 -7.54 -1.94 -5.81
N LEU A 154 -8.54 -2.79 -5.60
CA LEU A 154 -9.92 -2.35 -5.46
C LEU A 154 -10.14 -1.57 -4.16
N CYS A 155 -9.53 -2.04 -3.06
CA CYS A 155 -9.57 -1.36 -1.78
C CYS A 155 -8.83 -0.02 -1.84
N SER A 156 -7.72 0.13 -2.58
CA SER A 156 -6.97 1.39 -2.75
C SER A 156 -7.83 2.59 -3.15
N VAL A 157 -8.95 2.32 -3.83
CA VAL A 157 -9.89 3.31 -4.35
C VAL A 157 -11.34 2.89 -4.08
N PRO A 158 -11.80 2.88 -2.81
CA PRO A 158 -13.12 2.35 -2.48
C PRO A 158 -14.22 3.17 -3.16
N GLY A 159 -15.27 2.49 -3.62
CA GLY A 159 -16.37 3.04 -4.39
C GLY A 159 -16.03 3.39 -5.86
N ARG A 160 -14.75 3.49 -6.24
CA ARG A 160 -14.36 3.80 -7.62
C ARG A 160 -14.47 2.56 -8.51
N LEU A 161 -14.98 2.76 -9.72
CA LEU A 161 -14.95 1.73 -10.76
C LEU A 161 -13.55 1.61 -11.35
N VAL A 162 -12.95 0.42 -11.27
CA VAL A 162 -11.67 0.09 -11.91
C VAL A 162 -11.95 -0.78 -13.13
N GLY A 163 -11.40 -0.39 -14.28
CA GLY A 163 -11.69 -1.03 -15.56
C GLY A 163 -11.18 -2.47 -15.62
N ARG A 164 -11.88 -3.35 -16.35
CA ARG A 164 -11.47 -4.77 -16.50
C ARG A 164 -10.06 -4.91 -17.06
N MET A 165 -9.74 -4.13 -18.09
CA MET A 165 -8.43 -4.18 -18.74
C MET A 165 -7.32 -3.67 -17.83
N GLU A 166 -7.58 -2.60 -17.08
CA GLU A 166 -6.66 -2.06 -16.07
C GLU A 166 -6.38 -3.09 -14.96
N LEU A 167 -7.43 -3.75 -14.45
CA LEU A 167 -7.28 -4.81 -13.45
C LEU A 167 -6.47 -5.99 -14.00
N ALA A 168 -6.84 -6.50 -15.17
CA ALA A 168 -6.16 -7.63 -15.80
C ALA A 168 -4.68 -7.35 -16.03
N LEU A 169 -4.34 -6.17 -16.55
CA LEU A 169 -2.96 -5.76 -16.77
C LEU A 169 -2.19 -5.68 -15.45
N ARG A 170 -2.76 -5.04 -14.42
CA ARG A 170 -2.08 -4.93 -13.13
C ARG A 170 -1.86 -6.26 -12.44
N VAL A 171 -2.68 -7.28 -12.68
CA VAL A 171 -2.48 -8.60 -12.08
C VAL A 171 -1.77 -9.61 -12.99
N GLY A 172 -1.18 -9.16 -14.09
CA GLY A 172 -0.40 -10.02 -14.99
C GLY A 172 -1.26 -11.00 -15.80
N LEU A 173 -2.53 -10.67 -16.02
CA LEU A 173 -3.49 -11.46 -16.80
C LEU A 173 -3.70 -10.87 -18.20
N GLU A 174 -2.64 -10.35 -18.82
CA GLU A 174 -2.65 -9.67 -20.13
C GLU A 174 -3.60 -10.34 -21.13
N ASN A 175 -4.56 -9.58 -21.66
CA ASN A 175 -5.60 -10.01 -22.60
C ASN A 175 -6.54 -11.17 -22.16
N ARG A 176 -6.47 -11.64 -20.91
CA ARG A 176 -7.29 -12.75 -20.39
C ARG A 176 -8.39 -12.25 -19.45
N SER A 177 -9.29 -11.41 -19.96
CA SER A 177 -10.39 -10.82 -19.18
C SER A 177 -11.34 -11.85 -18.56
N ARG A 178 -11.43 -13.08 -19.09
CA ARG A 178 -12.21 -14.18 -18.48
C ARG A 178 -11.53 -14.79 -17.26
N ALA A 179 -10.20 -14.81 -17.20
CA ALA A 179 -9.47 -15.27 -16.03
C ALA A 179 -9.66 -14.32 -14.83
N LEU A 180 -9.81 -13.02 -15.11
CA LEU A 180 -10.16 -12.02 -14.09
C LEU A 180 -11.47 -12.37 -13.37
N ASP A 181 -12.51 -12.81 -14.09
CA ASP A 181 -13.81 -13.15 -13.51
C ASP A 181 -13.71 -14.33 -12.53
N VAL A 182 -12.86 -15.31 -12.87
CA VAL A 182 -12.60 -16.46 -12.02
C VAL A 182 -11.93 -16.03 -10.72
N HIS A 183 -10.89 -15.18 -10.80
CA HIS A 183 -10.24 -14.64 -9.60
C HIS A 183 -11.20 -13.80 -8.76
N ILE A 184 -12.05 -12.97 -9.38
CA ILE A 184 -13.08 -12.20 -8.64
C ILE A 184 -14.10 -13.12 -7.97
N CYS A 185 -14.51 -14.20 -8.64
CA CYS A 185 -15.42 -15.20 -8.07
C CYS A 185 -14.81 -15.88 -6.85
N HIS A 186 -13.57 -16.35 -6.94
CA HIS A 186 -12.85 -16.96 -5.82
C HIS A 186 -12.63 -15.97 -4.68
N LEU A 187 -12.19 -14.75 -5.00
CA LEU A 187 -11.99 -13.69 -4.02
C LEU A 187 -13.28 -13.37 -3.25
N ARG A 188 -14.43 -13.29 -3.92
CA ARG A 188 -15.72 -13.08 -3.23
C ARG A 188 -16.06 -14.19 -2.25
N LYS A 189 -15.83 -15.46 -2.61
CA LYS A 189 -16.06 -16.60 -1.70
C LYS A 189 -15.17 -16.51 -0.47
N LYS A 190 -13.89 -16.19 -0.65
CA LYS A 190 -12.92 -16.02 0.45
C LYS A 190 -13.26 -14.82 1.34
N LEU A 191 -13.72 -13.72 0.77
CA LEU A 191 -14.19 -12.56 1.52
C LEU A 191 -15.40 -12.91 2.41
N VAL A 192 -16.35 -13.68 1.90
CA VAL A 192 -17.49 -14.17 2.70
C VAL A 192 -17.02 -15.14 3.80
N GLN A 193 -16.03 -15.99 3.53
CA GLN A 193 -15.44 -16.86 4.54
C GLN A 193 -14.79 -16.05 5.67
N ALA A 194 -14.00 -15.03 5.34
CA ALA A 194 -13.36 -14.15 6.32
C ALA A 194 -14.36 -13.25 7.06
N VAL A 195 -15.45 -12.84 6.39
CA VAL A 195 -16.50 -11.97 6.95
C VAL A 195 -17.87 -12.56 6.61
N PRO A 196 -18.39 -13.49 7.44
CA PRO A 196 -19.66 -14.19 7.18
C PRO A 196 -20.87 -13.28 6.97
N ALA A 197 -20.86 -12.07 7.57
CA ALA A 197 -21.90 -11.07 7.39
C ALA A 197 -22.13 -10.66 5.92
N TRP A 198 -21.11 -10.80 5.07
CA TRP A 198 -21.21 -10.51 3.63
C TRP A 198 -21.93 -11.59 2.82
N ALA A 199 -22.25 -12.75 3.39
CA ALA A 199 -23.02 -13.80 2.71
C ALA A 199 -24.42 -13.33 2.31
N ASN A 200 -25.05 -12.52 3.17
CA ASN A 200 -26.44 -12.04 2.99
C ASN A 200 -26.52 -10.76 2.16
N ALA A 201 -25.38 -10.11 1.89
CA ALA A 201 -25.34 -8.98 0.98
C ALA A 201 -25.51 -9.52 -0.44
N HIS A 202 -26.61 -9.15 -1.10
CA HIS A 202 -27.00 -9.64 -2.44
C HIS A 202 -25.91 -9.57 -3.53
N ARG A 203 -24.80 -8.84 -3.31
CA ARG A 203 -23.65 -8.75 -4.23
C ARG A 203 -22.27 -8.86 -3.58
N GLY A 204 -22.18 -9.09 -2.26
CA GLY A 204 -20.91 -8.98 -1.50
C GLY A 204 -20.24 -7.60 -1.63
N PRO A 205 -19.05 -7.39 -1.06
CA PRO A 205 -18.39 -6.07 -1.06
C PRO A 205 -17.77 -5.70 -2.42
N ILE A 206 -17.57 -6.66 -3.33
CA ILE A 206 -17.08 -6.37 -4.69
C ILE A 206 -18.27 -6.34 -5.65
N ILE A 207 -18.58 -5.19 -6.22
CA ILE A 207 -19.67 -5.01 -7.18
C ILE A 207 -19.14 -5.07 -8.62
N CYS A 208 -19.87 -5.79 -9.48
CA CYS A 208 -19.63 -5.84 -10.91
C CYS A 208 -20.49 -4.79 -11.62
N GLU A 209 -19.86 -3.95 -12.43
CA GLU A 209 -20.53 -3.08 -13.39
C GLU A 209 -20.34 -3.68 -14.77
N ARG A 210 -21.45 -4.20 -15.34
CA ARG A 210 -21.46 -5.03 -16.55
C ARG A 210 -20.58 -4.43 -17.66
N ALA A 211 -19.69 -5.25 -18.21
CA ALA A 211 -18.71 -4.92 -19.25
C ALA A 211 -17.68 -3.82 -18.92
N LYS A 212 -17.84 -3.06 -17.82
CA LYS A 212 -16.96 -1.94 -17.48
C LYS A 212 -15.86 -2.35 -16.51
N GLY A 213 -16.19 -3.04 -15.42
CA GLY A 213 -15.22 -3.27 -14.37
C GLY A 213 -15.78 -3.70 -13.03
N TYR A 214 -14.96 -3.50 -12.00
CA TYR A 214 -15.26 -3.85 -10.62
C TYR A 214 -15.01 -2.67 -9.70
N ARG A 215 -15.78 -2.63 -8.61
CA ARG A 215 -15.54 -1.69 -7.50
C ARG A 215 -15.70 -2.41 -6.17
N PHE A 216 -14.88 -2.02 -5.20
CA PHE A 216 -15.06 -2.44 -3.81
C PHE A 216 -15.92 -1.40 -3.09
N ILE A 217 -16.97 -1.85 -2.40
CA ILE A 217 -17.80 -1.02 -1.54
C ILE A 217 -17.61 -1.55 -0.11
N PRO A 218 -16.88 -0.80 0.75
CA PRO A 218 -16.84 -1.12 2.17
C PRO A 218 -18.26 -1.04 2.73
N SER A 219 -18.65 -2.06 3.50
CA SER A 219 -19.97 -2.17 4.12
C SER A 219 -20.07 -1.29 5.35
#